data_AF-A0A498Q4P9-F1
#
_entry.id   AF-A0A498Q4P9-F1
#
_cell.length_a   1.000
_cell.length_b   1.000
_cell.length_c   1.000
_cell.angle_alpha   90.00
_cell.angle_beta   90.00
_cell.angle_gamma   90.00
#
_symmetry.space_group_name_H-M   'P 1'
#
loop_
_entity.id
_entity.type
_entity.pdbx_description
1 polymer ?
#
loop_
_entity_poly.entity_id
_entity_poly.type
_entity_poly.pdbx_seq_one_letter_code
_entity_poly.pdbx_strand_id
1 'polypeptide(L)'
;MTPSEDTVASVVAADTWDKRVNEVRLIPQQHGKSAQPAVYAAVARELYVPFLAPDFAFVHNAPFYDEAHFSCVYSAAEKATNGFTKVDVGTLATVLEANPRVLLVFRTITGLLKNELALTTTMVAEQLGETSPAIAATTVDGAEKRGSRLSPAQARVLAHTIDQLMRKELFTDAPAGLHSKQDKFDTRQGWESVRQLAAGGVPYSAFLHQRHFGGSFGQVTNATSGKKGDLLEDEVESLFQGAAVPYLRTGSHNQGDIALRFGLTVTPAPDFVVFDASETLRAILECKATNDGGTARDKATRFQLLQAEGIRLGGVPVIAVLGGTGWARVNDSLGPVLKYTDGRVFTLETLDQMLTVTPFPQLTGLASA
;
A
#
# COMPACT_ATOMS: atom_id res chain seq x y z
N MET A 1 -27.63 -17.15 31.49
CA MET A 1 -26.64 -16.64 30.51
C MET A 1 -26.78 -17.50 29.28
N THR A 2 -27.05 -16.91 28.12
CA THR A 2 -27.22 -17.67 26.87
C THR A 2 -25.88 -18.35 26.52
N PRO A 3 -25.86 -19.62 26.10
CA PRO A 3 -24.65 -20.23 25.54
C PRO A 3 -24.12 -19.43 24.35
N SER A 4 -22.80 -19.31 24.24
CA SER A 4 -22.17 -18.58 23.12
C SER A 4 -22.57 -19.14 21.76
N GLU A 5 -22.70 -20.46 21.65
CA GLU A 5 -23.09 -21.17 20.41
C GLU A 5 -24.50 -20.77 19.95
N ASP A 6 -25.46 -20.67 20.88
CA ASP A 6 -26.83 -20.26 20.56
C ASP A 6 -26.88 -18.82 20.03
N THR A 7 -26.11 -17.90 20.63
CA THR A 7 -26.02 -16.53 20.13
C THR A 7 -25.37 -16.47 18.75
N VAL A 8 -24.30 -17.24 18.50
CA VAL A 8 -23.66 -17.30 17.18
C VAL A 8 -24.64 -17.84 16.14
N ALA A 9 -25.34 -18.93 16.46
CA ALA A 9 -26.34 -19.53 15.58
C ALA A 9 -27.47 -18.56 15.24
N SER A 10 -27.98 -17.78 16.20
CA SER A 10 -29.01 -16.75 15.96
C SER A 10 -28.51 -15.63 15.04
N VAL A 11 -27.27 -15.16 15.24
CA VAL A 11 -26.67 -14.13 14.36
C VAL A 11 -26.48 -14.67 12.94
N VAL A 12 -26.06 -15.93 12.79
CA VAL A 12 -25.82 -16.59 11.50
C VAL A 12 -27.13 -16.88 10.76
N ALA A 13 -28.16 -17.32 11.49
CA ALA A 13 -29.48 -17.63 10.93
C ALA A 13 -30.32 -16.40 10.57
N ALA A 14 -29.87 -15.19 10.91
CA ALA A 14 -30.56 -13.96 10.56
C ALA A 14 -30.68 -13.80 9.04
N ASP A 15 -31.92 -13.80 8.55
CA ASP A 15 -32.31 -13.72 7.14
C ASP A 15 -32.20 -12.31 6.54
N THR A 16 -32.05 -11.27 7.37
CA THR A 16 -31.79 -9.90 6.94
C THR A 16 -30.64 -9.27 7.72
N TRP A 17 -29.97 -8.29 7.11
CA TRP A 17 -28.90 -7.54 7.76
C TRP A 17 -29.37 -6.78 8.99
N ASP A 18 -30.55 -6.18 8.97
CA ASP A 18 -31.08 -5.47 10.14
C ASP A 18 -31.39 -6.43 11.30
N LYS A 19 -31.91 -7.64 11.04
CA LYS A 19 -32.04 -8.67 12.08
C LYS A 19 -30.68 -9.09 12.62
N ARG A 20 -29.69 -9.31 11.74
CA ARG A 20 -28.32 -9.65 12.14
C ARG A 20 -27.71 -8.59 13.05
N VAL A 21 -27.82 -7.31 12.67
CA VAL A 21 -27.37 -6.18 13.49
C VAL A 21 -28.03 -6.20 14.86
N ASN A 22 -29.34 -6.45 14.92
CA ASN A 22 -30.06 -6.52 16.19
C ASN A 22 -29.54 -7.67 17.07
N GLU A 23 -29.32 -8.85 16.51
CA GLU A 23 -28.72 -9.98 17.25
C GLU A 23 -27.31 -9.63 17.77
N VAL A 24 -26.48 -8.97 16.94
CA VAL A 24 -25.13 -8.53 17.34
C VAL A 24 -25.19 -7.51 18.48
N ARG A 25 -26.17 -6.61 18.48
CA ARG A 25 -26.41 -5.62 19.56
C ARG A 25 -26.85 -6.25 20.88
N LEU A 26 -27.41 -7.46 20.85
CA LEU A 26 -27.82 -8.18 22.07
C LEU A 26 -26.63 -8.88 22.75
N ILE A 27 -25.50 -9.09 22.07
CA ILE A 27 -24.32 -9.77 22.63
C ILE A 27 -23.88 -9.18 23.98
N PRO A 28 -23.76 -7.85 24.17
CA PRO A 28 -23.36 -7.30 25.46
C PRO A 28 -24.38 -7.50 26.59
N GLN A 29 -25.65 -7.73 26.25
CA GLN A 29 -26.75 -7.97 27.20
C GLN A 29 -26.85 -9.46 27.56
N GLN A 30 -26.56 -10.34 26.61
CA GLN A 30 -26.63 -11.80 26.77
C GLN A 30 -25.37 -12.38 27.45
N HIS A 31 -24.23 -11.72 27.32
CA HIS A 31 -22.91 -12.22 27.73
C HIS A 31 -22.14 -11.25 28.62
N GLY A 32 -21.50 -11.79 29.67
CA GLY A 32 -20.57 -11.03 30.50
C GLY A 32 -19.37 -10.49 29.71
N LYS A 33 -18.78 -9.38 30.15
CA LYS A 33 -17.69 -8.67 29.45
C LYS A 33 -16.51 -9.57 29.04
N SER A 34 -16.19 -10.58 29.84
CA SER A 34 -15.10 -11.54 29.56
C SER A 34 -15.43 -12.55 28.45
N ALA A 35 -16.72 -12.87 28.23
CA ALA A 35 -17.17 -13.84 27.23
C ALA A 35 -17.43 -13.20 25.86
N GLN A 36 -17.79 -11.92 25.81
CA GLN A 36 -18.12 -11.19 24.58
C GLN A 36 -17.06 -11.32 23.47
N PRO A 37 -15.73 -11.18 23.73
CA PRO A 37 -14.74 -11.27 22.66
C PRO A 37 -14.76 -12.61 21.92
N ALA A 38 -15.00 -13.71 22.65
CA ALA A 38 -15.09 -15.04 22.05
C ALA A 38 -16.33 -15.18 21.15
N VAL A 39 -17.47 -14.60 21.55
CA VAL A 39 -18.70 -14.60 20.74
C VAL A 39 -18.51 -13.81 19.45
N TYR A 40 -17.98 -12.57 19.53
CA TYR A 40 -17.69 -11.77 18.34
C TYR A 40 -16.69 -12.45 17.41
N ALA A 41 -15.66 -13.12 17.96
CA ALA A 41 -14.69 -13.86 17.18
C ALA A 41 -15.29 -15.10 16.49
N ALA A 42 -16.25 -15.78 17.12
CA ALA A 42 -16.97 -16.89 16.52
C ALA A 42 -17.87 -16.42 15.36
N VAL A 43 -18.65 -15.35 15.57
CA VAL A 43 -19.45 -14.71 14.50
C VAL A 43 -18.57 -14.26 13.33
N ALA A 44 -17.44 -13.61 13.62
CA ALA A 44 -16.47 -13.19 12.61
C ALA A 44 -15.98 -14.36 11.74
N ARG A 45 -15.67 -15.50 12.38
CA ARG A 45 -15.16 -16.70 11.72
C ARG A 45 -16.18 -17.32 10.77
N GLU A 46 -17.45 -17.35 11.15
CA GLU A 46 -18.49 -17.99 10.35
C GLU A 46 -19.01 -17.11 9.21
N LEU A 47 -19.22 -15.82 9.47
CA LEU A 47 -19.92 -14.94 8.52
C LEU A 47 -19.02 -14.09 7.64
N TYR A 48 -17.75 -13.86 8.01
CA TYR A 48 -16.93 -12.84 7.35
C TYR A 48 -15.63 -13.41 6.82
N VAL A 49 -14.96 -14.29 7.57
CA VAL A 49 -13.70 -14.94 7.11
C VAL A 49 -13.83 -15.66 5.76
N PRO A 50 -14.94 -16.38 5.45
CA PRO A 50 -15.09 -17.05 4.16
C PRO A 50 -15.09 -16.12 2.94
N PHE A 51 -15.35 -14.82 3.15
CA PHE A 51 -15.42 -13.79 2.11
C PHE A 51 -14.17 -12.91 2.08
N LEU A 52 -13.12 -13.23 2.83
CA LEU A 52 -11.85 -12.49 2.74
C LEU A 52 -11.05 -12.96 1.53
N ALA A 53 -10.85 -12.06 0.57
CA ALA A 53 -10.02 -12.32 -0.60
C ALA A 53 -8.52 -12.44 -0.22
N PRO A 54 -7.80 -13.43 -0.79
CA PRO A 54 -6.35 -13.47 -0.76
C PRO A 54 -5.75 -12.42 -1.72
N ASP A 55 -5.92 -11.14 -1.40
CA ASP A 55 -5.44 -10.02 -2.22
C ASP A 55 -3.92 -10.00 -2.40
N PHE A 56 -3.19 -10.83 -1.66
CA PHE A 56 -1.76 -11.11 -1.89
C PHE A 56 -1.51 -11.97 -3.12
N ALA A 57 -2.52 -12.56 -3.74
CA ALA A 57 -2.37 -13.25 -5.02
C ALA A 57 -2.20 -12.27 -6.19
N PHE A 58 -2.55 -10.99 -5.98
CA PHE A 58 -2.61 -9.98 -7.02
C PHE A 58 -1.75 -8.76 -6.67
N VAL A 59 -1.09 -8.22 -7.69
CA VAL A 59 -0.41 -6.92 -7.66
C VAL A 59 -1.05 -6.01 -8.69
N HIS A 60 -1.13 -4.71 -8.35
CA HIS A 60 -1.60 -3.71 -9.29
C HIS A 60 -0.67 -3.67 -10.51
N ASN A 61 -1.23 -3.41 -11.68
CA ASN A 61 -0.45 -3.16 -12.88
C ASN A 61 0.52 -1.99 -12.62
N ALA A 62 1.80 -2.23 -12.84
CA ALA A 62 2.86 -1.27 -12.59
C ALA A 62 3.95 -1.40 -13.67
N PRO A 63 3.73 -0.84 -14.88
CA PRO A 63 4.57 -1.08 -16.06
C PRO A 63 6.07 -0.82 -15.87
N PHE A 64 6.43 0.04 -14.92
CA PHE A 64 7.81 0.30 -14.52
C PHE A 64 8.57 -0.96 -14.06
N TYR A 65 7.89 -1.93 -13.44
CA TYR A 65 8.50 -3.15 -12.94
C TYR A 65 8.44 -4.32 -13.93
N ASP A 66 7.72 -4.16 -15.05
CA ASP A 66 7.55 -5.22 -16.03
C ASP A 66 8.88 -5.56 -16.73
N GLU A 67 9.03 -6.83 -17.10
CA GLU A 67 10.20 -7.32 -17.82
C GLU A 67 10.45 -6.54 -19.12
N ALA A 68 9.38 -6.22 -19.85
CA ALA A 68 9.47 -5.46 -21.10
C ALA A 68 10.08 -4.07 -20.90
N HIS A 69 9.70 -3.37 -19.82
CA HIS A 69 10.28 -2.07 -19.48
C HIS A 69 11.75 -2.21 -19.12
N PHE A 70 12.08 -3.14 -18.22
CA PHE A 70 13.45 -3.33 -17.76
C PHE A 70 14.38 -3.78 -18.89
N SER A 71 13.95 -4.72 -19.73
CA SER A 71 14.72 -5.23 -20.88
C SER A 71 15.05 -4.14 -21.89
N CYS A 72 14.09 -3.25 -22.18
CA CYS A 72 14.29 -2.08 -23.03
C CYS A 72 15.38 -1.15 -22.47
N VAL A 73 15.31 -0.82 -21.18
CA VAL A 73 16.27 0.08 -20.53
C VAL A 73 17.65 -0.58 -20.36
N TYR A 74 17.70 -1.88 -20.06
CA TYR A 74 18.92 -2.67 -20.02
C TYR A 74 19.64 -2.66 -21.37
N SER A 75 18.93 -2.94 -22.46
CA SER A 75 19.49 -2.95 -23.81
C SER A 75 20.08 -1.59 -24.19
N ALA A 76 19.44 -0.50 -23.76
CA ALA A 76 19.97 0.85 -23.96
C ALA A 76 21.28 1.09 -23.17
N ALA A 77 21.35 0.66 -21.91
CA ALA A 77 22.54 0.79 -21.08
C ALA A 77 23.70 -0.06 -21.61
N GLU A 78 23.42 -1.31 -21.98
CA GLU A 78 24.40 -2.25 -22.54
C GLU A 78 24.97 -1.71 -23.85
N LYS A 79 24.11 -1.27 -24.79
CA LYS A 79 24.55 -0.68 -26.06
C LYS A 79 25.40 0.57 -25.85
N ALA A 80 24.96 1.48 -24.97
CA ALA A 80 25.63 2.75 -24.74
C ALA A 80 27.02 2.58 -24.06
N THR A 81 27.20 1.49 -23.31
CA THR A 81 28.47 1.14 -22.65
C THR A 81 29.28 0.10 -23.41
N ASN A 82 28.86 -0.29 -24.62
CA ASN A 82 29.47 -1.34 -25.42
C ASN A 82 29.62 -2.66 -24.64
N GLY A 83 28.52 -3.20 -24.10
CA GLY A 83 28.55 -4.40 -23.27
C GLY A 83 29.28 -4.19 -21.94
N PHE A 84 29.12 -3.00 -21.34
CA PHE A 84 29.79 -2.60 -20.09
C PHE A 84 31.33 -2.59 -20.15
N THR A 85 31.91 -2.45 -21.35
CA THR A 85 33.37 -2.26 -21.52
C THR A 85 33.78 -0.79 -21.41
N LYS A 86 32.87 0.15 -21.71
CA LYS A 86 33.10 1.60 -21.60
C LYS A 86 32.26 2.15 -20.45
N VAL A 87 32.85 2.17 -19.27
CA VAL A 87 32.19 2.48 -17.99
C VAL A 87 33.01 3.44 -17.14
N ASP A 88 33.93 4.19 -17.74
CA ASP A 88 34.57 5.31 -17.06
C ASP A 88 33.53 6.40 -16.75
N VAL A 89 33.86 7.26 -15.78
CA VAL A 89 32.96 8.32 -15.30
C VAL A 89 32.43 9.22 -16.42
N GLY A 90 33.27 9.60 -17.39
CA GLY A 90 32.86 10.48 -18.49
C GLY A 90 31.85 9.82 -19.40
N THR A 91 32.07 8.54 -19.73
CA THR A 91 31.11 7.73 -20.47
C THR A 91 29.81 7.59 -19.70
N LEU A 92 29.85 7.19 -18.42
CA LEU A 92 28.65 7.00 -17.61
C LEU A 92 27.82 8.30 -17.48
N ALA A 93 28.47 9.44 -17.27
CA ALA A 93 27.80 10.74 -17.22
C ALA A 93 27.07 11.04 -18.55
N THR A 94 27.77 10.89 -19.68
CA THR A 94 27.20 11.08 -21.02
C THR A 94 25.99 10.18 -21.27
N VAL A 95 26.08 8.91 -20.86
CA VAL A 95 25.01 7.92 -21.00
C VAL A 95 23.79 8.31 -20.15
N LEU A 96 24.01 8.74 -18.91
CA LEU A 96 22.94 9.19 -18.00
C LEU A 96 22.27 10.49 -18.47
N GLU A 97 23.01 11.42 -19.05
CA GLU A 97 22.44 12.65 -19.64
C GLU A 97 21.58 12.34 -20.87
N ALA A 98 22.08 11.46 -21.75
CA ALA A 98 21.39 11.10 -22.99
C ALA A 98 20.13 10.27 -22.74
N ASN A 99 20.15 9.37 -21.76
CA ASN A 99 19.00 8.55 -21.40
C ASN A 99 18.94 8.30 -19.88
N PRO A 100 18.33 9.19 -19.09
CA PRO A 100 18.26 9.06 -17.63
C PRO A 100 17.65 7.76 -17.12
N ARG A 101 16.82 7.07 -17.93
CA ARG A 101 16.20 5.80 -17.53
C ARG A 101 17.23 4.71 -17.27
N VAL A 102 18.39 4.73 -17.95
CA VAL A 102 19.47 3.74 -17.76
C VAL A 102 20.07 3.77 -16.35
N LEU A 103 19.81 4.82 -15.56
CA LEU A 103 20.13 4.85 -14.14
C LEU A 103 19.52 3.65 -13.40
N LEU A 104 18.35 3.17 -13.83
CA LEU A 104 17.71 1.97 -13.29
C LEU A 104 18.64 0.75 -13.36
N VAL A 105 19.33 0.58 -14.48
CA VAL A 105 20.25 -0.55 -14.72
C VAL A 105 21.48 -0.39 -13.84
N PHE A 106 22.09 0.79 -13.83
CA PHE A 106 23.29 1.00 -13.02
C PHE A 106 23.01 0.90 -11.51
N ARG A 107 21.90 1.46 -11.03
CA ARG A 107 21.49 1.31 -9.63
C ARG A 107 21.22 -0.16 -9.27
N THR A 108 20.58 -0.93 -10.15
CA THR A 108 20.30 -2.34 -9.89
C THR A 108 21.57 -3.19 -9.91
N ILE A 109 22.59 -2.82 -10.69
CA ILE A 109 23.94 -3.39 -10.61
C ILE A 109 24.58 -3.08 -9.25
N THR A 110 24.53 -1.83 -8.78
CA THR A 110 25.12 -1.50 -7.46
C THR A 110 24.39 -2.18 -6.31
N GLY A 111 23.14 -2.58 -6.50
CA GLY A 111 22.32 -3.25 -5.48
C GLY A 111 21.76 -2.29 -4.42
N LEU A 112 21.86 -0.97 -4.66
CA LEU A 112 21.29 0.04 -3.78
C LEU A 112 19.82 0.30 -4.10
N LEU A 113 19.03 0.57 -3.06
CA LEU A 113 17.69 1.14 -3.19
C LEU A 113 17.78 2.61 -3.62
N LYS A 114 16.67 3.18 -4.11
CA LYS A 114 16.63 4.58 -4.58
C LYS A 114 17.09 5.57 -3.50
N ASN A 115 16.59 5.41 -2.27
CA ASN A 115 16.94 6.27 -1.15
C ASN A 115 18.40 6.07 -0.71
N GLU A 116 18.90 4.84 -0.81
CA GLU A 116 20.30 4.54 -0.50
C GLU A 116 21.23 5.17 -1.53
N LEU A 117 20.92 5.07 -2.82
CA LEU A 117 21.68 5.74 -3.88
C LEU A 117 21.66 7.26 -3.68
N ALA A 118 20.48 7.85 -3.46
CA ALA A 118 20.34 9.28 -3.20
C ALA A 118 21.23 9.74 -2.02
N LEU A 119 21.17 9.05 -0.89
CA LEU A 119 22.02 9.35 0.27
C LEU A 119 23.52 9.21 -0.06
N THR A 120 23.87 8.17 -0.82
CA THR A 120 25.24 7.90 -1.24
C THR A 120 25.79 9.02 -2.12
N THR A 121 24.97 9.63 -2.97
CA THR A 121 25.40 10.76 -3.80
C THR A 121 25.78 12.01 -3.01
N THR A 122 25.27 12.19 -1.78
CA THR A 122 25.66 13.30 -0.91
C THR A 122 27.15 13.24 -0.58
N MET A 123 27.64 12.06 -0.19
CA MET A 123 29.07 11.84 0.12
C MET A 123 29.96 12.15 -1.09
N VAL A 124 29.53 11.74 -2.28
CA VAL A 124 30.27 11.95 -3.52
C VAL A 124 30.20 13.40 -3.98
N ALA A 125 29.06 14.07 -3.81
CA ALA A 125 28.91 15.49 -4.11
C ALA A 125 29.86 16.34 -3.25
N GLU A 126 29.96 16.03 -1.96
CA GLU A 126 30.90 16.69 -1.04
C GLU A 126 32.36 16.50 -1.49
N GLN A 127 32.76 15.28 -1.89
CA GLN A 127 34.09 15.00 -2.41
C GLN A 127 34.41 15.76 -3.71
N LEU A 128 33.41 16.00 -4.56
CA LEU A 128 33.56 16.69 -5.84
C LEU A 128 33.50 18.23 -5.72
N GLY A 129 33.13 18.77 -4.55
CA GLY A 129 33.12 20.20 -4.24
C GLY A 129 31.85 20.96 -4.63
N GLU A 130 31.84 22.28 -4.36
CA GLU A 130 30.67 23.18 -4.31
C GLU A 130 29.75 23.20 -5.55
N THR A 131 30.22 22.73 -6.71
CA THR A 131 29.43 22.70 -7.96
C THR A 131 28.62 21.42 -8.14
N SER A 132 28.75 20.46 -7.22
CA SER A 132 28.14 19.14 -7.32
C SER A 132 26.88 19.05 -6.45
N PRO A 133 25.68 18.84 -7.02
CA PRO A 133 24.45 18.78 -6.24
C PRO A 133 24.29 17.41 -5.58
N ALA A 134 23.88 17.39 -4.31
CA ALA A 134 23.28 16.19 -3.72
C ALA A 134 21.98 15.83 -4.47
N ILE A 135 21.74 14.54 -4.67
CA ILE A 135 20.63 14.08 -5.51
C ILE A 135 19.53 13.51 -4.63
N ALA A 136 18.37 14.16 -4.65
CA ALA A 136 17.19 13.68 -3.93
C ALA A 136 16.66 12.37 -4.52
N ALA A 137 16.05 11.53 -3.68
CA ALA A 137 15.42 10.28 -4.12
C ALA A 137 14.31 10.50 -5.16
N THR A 138 13.62 11.65 -5.11
CA THR A 138 12.60 12.04 -6.11
C THR A 138 13.21 12.30 -7.49
N THR A 139 14.45 12.81 -7.55
CA THR A 139 15.20 12.97 -8.81
C THR A 139 15.58 11.61 -9.39
N VAL A 140 16.07 10.69 -8.55
CA VAL A 140 16.36 9.30 -8.96
C VAL A 140 15.08 8.63 -9.49
N ASP A 141 13.96 8.76 -8.77
CA ASP A 141 12.67 8.18 -9.18
C ASP A 141 12.16 8.77 -10.50
N GLY A 142 12.31 10.08 -10.70
CA GLY A 142 11.94 10.76 -11.94
C GLY A 142 12.79 10.33 -13.13
N ALA A 143 14.12 10.22 -12.94
CA ALA A 143 15.04 9.74 -13.97
C ALA A 143 14.70 8.30 -14.39
N GLU A 144 14.53 7.40 -13.42
CA GLU A 144 14.25 5.98 -13.70
C GLU A 144 12.88 5.75 -14.32
N LYS A 145 11.80 6.28 -13.71
CA LYS A 145 10.43 6.00 -14.16
C LYS A 145 10.02 6.79 -15.39
N ARG A 146 10.31 8.10 -15.37
CA ARG A 146 9.79 9.04 -16.37
C ARG A 146 10.84 9.46 -17.39
N GLY A 147 12.12 9.16 -17.17
CA GLY A 147 13.20 9.70 -17.99
C GLY A 147 13.38 11.20 -17.78
N SER A 148 13.05 11.71 -16.59
CA SER A 148 13.26 13.12 -16.27
C SER A 148 14.72 13.51 -16.49
N ARG A 149 14.93 14.62 -17.19
CA ARG A 149 16.27 15.09 -17.58
C ARG A 149 17.16 15.27 -16.35
N LEU A 150 18.36 14.71 -16.42
CA LEU A 150 19.43 14.98 -15.47
C LEU A 150 20.26 16.17 -16.00
N SER A 151 20.64 17.09 -15.11
CA SER A 151 21.63 18.10 -15.48
C SER A 151 23.02 17.46 -15.62
N PRO A 152 23.96 18.08 -16.34
CA PRO A 152 25.32 17.56 -16.45
C PRO A 152 26.00 17.36 -15.09
N ALA A 153 25.75 18.28 -14.14
CA ALA A 153 26.26 18.15 -12.77
C ALA A 153 25.66 16.94 -12.03
N GLN A 154 24.35 16.70 -12.17
CA GLN A 154 23.69 15.52 -11.57
C GLN A 154 24.20 14.22 -12.19
N ALA A 155 24.32 14.17 -13.51
CA ALA A 155 24.83 12.99 -14.21
C ALA A 155 26.27 12.68 -13.83
N ARG A 156 27.12 13.71 -13.68
CA ARG A 156 28.50 13.58 -13.20
C ARG A 156 28.57 13.01 -11.78
N VAL A 157 27.76 13.51 -10.84
CA VAL A 157 27.71 12.99 -9.47
C VAL A 157 27.28 11.52 -9.45
N LEU A 158 26.23 11.16 -10.21
CA LEU A 158 25.77 9.78 -10.34
C LEU A 158 26.86 8.88 -10.93
N ALA A 159 27.53 9.32 -11.99
CA ALA A 159 28.58 8.58 -12.66
C ALA A 159 29.76 8.29 -11.71
N HIS A 160 30.23 9.30 -10.97
CA HIS A 160 31.24 9.10 -9.94
C HIS A 160 30.77 8.16 -8.82
N THR A 161 29.51 8.31 -8.40
CA THR A 161 28.92 7.44 -7.37
C THR A 161 28.93 5.98 -7.82
N ILE A 162 28.49 5.71 -9.04
CA ILE A 162 28.48 4.36 -9.62
C ILE A 162 29.91 3.83 -9.74
N ASP A 163 30.85 4.61 -10.29
CA ASP A 163 32.23 4.19 -10.46
C ASP A 163 32.89 3.83 -9.12
N GLN A 164 32.80 4.71 -8.12
CA GLN A 164 33.39 4.46 -6.79
C GLN A 164 32.75 3.25 -6.09
N LEU A 165 31.43 3.03 -6.26
CA LEU A 165 30.77 1.83 -5.74
C LEU A 165 31.30 0.56 -6.42
N MET A 166 31.46 0.57 -7.74
CA MET A 166 31.95 -0.56 -8.51
C MET A 166 33.44 -0.85 -8.26
N ARG A 167 34.22 0.18 -7.91
CA ARG A 167 35.61 0.08 -7.47
C ARG A 167 35.77 -0.25 -5.99
N LYS A 168 34.67 -0.24 -5.22
CA LYS A 168 34.63 -0.45 -3.77
C LYS A 168 35.45 0.58 -2.99
N GLU A 169 35.48 1.83 -3.48
CA GLU A 169 36.26 2.93 -2.91
C GLU A 169 35.42 3.85 -1.99
N LEU A 170 34.09 3.69 -1.98
CA LEU A 170 33.19 4.62 -1.29
C LEU A 170 32.86 4.24 0.17
N PHE A 171 32.78 2.94 0.47
CA PHE A 171 32.45 2.44 1.80
C PHE A 171 33.66 1.79 2.44
N THR A 172 33.79 1.94 3.76
CA THR A 172 34.78 1.19 4.54
C THR A 172 34.44 -0.30 4.54
N ASP A 173 35.41 -1.13 4.95
CA ASP A 173 35.19 -2.54 5.16
C ASP A 173 34.00 -2.80 6.09
N ALA A 174 33.26 -3.87 5.78
CA ALA A 174 32.12 -4.27 6.59
C ALA A 174 32.60 -4.70 7.99
N PRO A 175 31.93 -4.27 9.07
CA PRO A 175 32.20 -4.76 10.41
C PRO A 175 32.11 -6.29 10.49
N ALA A 176 32.76 -6.88 11.50
CA ALA A 176 32.69 -8.33 11.72
C ALA A 176 31.23 -8.83 11.80
N GLY A 177 30.92 -9.88 11.04
CA GLY A 177 29.57 -10.44 10.93
C GLY A 177 28.67 -9.79 9.87
N LEU A 178 29.15 -8.76 9.17
CA LEU A 178 28.44 -8.13 8.05
C LEU A 178 29.19 -8.35 6.73
N HIS A 179 28.44 -8.39 5.63
CA HIS A 179 28.99 -8.42 4.27
C HIS A 179 28.61 -7.14 3.52
N SER A 180 29.53 -6.67 2.67
CA SER A 180 29.26 -5.52 1.80
C SER A 180 28.19 -5.87 0.76
N LYS A 181 27.27 -4.94 0.48
CA LYS A 181 26.32 -5.07 -0.65
C LYS A 181 27.02 -5.14 -2.02
N GLN A 182 28.30 -4.76 -2.10
CA GLN A 182 29.12 -4.91 -3.31
C GLN A 182 29.80 -6.28 -3.39
N ASP A 183 29.79 -7.07 -2.33
CA ASP A 183 30.31 -8.44 -2.30
C ASP A 183 29.23 -9.45 -2.70
N LYS A 184 28.72 -9.28 -3.92
CA LYS A 184 27.70 -10.12 -4.54
C LYS A 184 28.21 -10.67 -5.88
N PHE A 185 27.58 -11.75 -6.34
CA PHE A 185 28.01 -12.53 -7.51
C PHE A 185 28.42 -11.68 -8.72
N ASP A 186 27.65 -10.64 -9.02
CA ASP A 186 27.81 -9.78 -10.20
C ASP A 186 28.66 -8.53 -9.99
N THR A 187 29.08 -8.21 -8.75
CA THR A 187 29.92 -7.03 -8.48
C THR A 187 31.16 -7.34 -7.62
N ARG A 188 31.43 -8.61 -7.30
CA ARG A 188 32.56 -8.97 -6.43
C ARG A 188 33.92 -8.53 -6.98
N GLN A 189 34.09 -8.52 -8.32
CA GLN A 189 35.24 -7.94 -9.02
C GLN A 189 34.89 -6.67 -9.79
N GLY A 190 33.89 -5.92 -9.33
CA GLY A 190 33.43 -4.69 -9.96
C GLY A 190 32.93 -4.92 -11.38
N TRP A 191 33.31 -4.04 -12.30
CA TRP A 191 32.86 -4.10 -13.71
C TRP A 191 33.32 -5.35 -14.47
N GLU A 192 34.37 -6.04 -14.01
CA GLU A 192 34.79 -7.30 -14.64
C GLU A 192 33.73 -8.39 -14.46
N SER A 193 33.18 -8.54 -13.25
CA SER A 193 32.07 -9.46 -13.00
C SER A 193 30.84 -9.13 -13.85
N VAL A 194 30.52 -7.83 -13.99
CA VAL A 194 29.41 -7.36 -14.82
C VAL A 194 29.59 -7.77 -16.29
N ARG A 195 30.78 -7.52 -16.86
CA ARG A 195 31.09 -7.88 -18.26
C ARG A 195 31.01 -9.38 -18.50
N GLN A 196 31.59 -10.17 -17.60
CA GLN A 196 31.57 -11.62 -17.70
C GLN A 196 30.15 -12.17 -17.71
N LEU A 197 29.25 -11.61 -16.90
CA LEU A 197 27.85 -12.04 -16.88
C LEU A 197 27.06 -11.55 -18.09
N ALA A 198 27.30 -10.31 -18.55
CA ALA A 198 26.66 -9.77 -19.74
C ALA A 198 27.04 -10.55 -21.01
N ALA A 199 28.28 -11.05 -21.11
CA ALA A 199 28.77 -11.79 -22.27
C ALA A 199 28.67 -13.33 -22.13
N GLY A 200 28.64 -13.85 -20.90
CA GLY A 200 28.89 -15.26 -20.58
C GLY A 200 27.68 -16.21 -20.69
N GLY A 201 26.63 -15.83 -21.42
CA GLY A 201 25.44 -16.67 -21.63
C GLY A 201 24.47 -16.75 -20.43
N VAL A 202 24.73 -16.00 -19.35
CA VAL A 202 23.74 -15.77 -18.29
C VAL A 202 22.76 -14.71 -18.79
N PRO A 203 21.43 -14.86 -18.61
CA PRO A 203 20.48 -13.81 -18.94
C PRO A 203 20.59 -12.68 -17.90
N TYR A 204 21.67 -11.90 -17.96
CA TYR A 204 22.00 -10.92 -16.94
C TYR A 204 20.93 -9.83 -16.81
N SER A 205 20.29 -9.47 -17.92
CA SER A 205 19.08 -8.63 -17.92
C SER A 205 17.97 -9.24 -17.06
N ALA A 206 17.67 -10.54 -17.21
CA ALA A 206 16.67 -11.22 -16.40
C ALA A 206 17.10 -11.34 -14.93
N PHE A 207 18.39 -11.53 -14.65
CA PHE A 207 18.92 -11.52 -13.28
C PHE A 207 18.76 -10.15 -12.60
N LEU A 208 19.13 -9.07 -13.28
CA LEU A 208 18.95 -7.71 -12.78
C LEU A 208 17.47 -7.32 -12.71
N HIS A 209 16.65 -7.79 -13.66
CA HIS A 209 15.20 -7.68 -13.60
C HIS A 209 14.68 -8.38 -12.35
N GLN A 210 15.07 -9.62 -12.06
CA GLN A 210 14.70 -10.30 -10.83
C GLN A 210 15.23 -9.61 -9.57
N ARG A 211 16.34 -8.88 -9.62
CA ARG A 211 16.72 -8.00 -8.49
C ARG A 211 15.82 -6.77 -8.39
N HIS A 212 15.42 -6.22 -9.53
CA HIS A 212 14.46 -5.13 -9.64
C HIS A 212 13.00 -5.56 -9.42
N PHE A 213 12.67 -6.86 -9.49
CA PHE A 213 11.34 -7.45 -9.54
C PHE A 213 11.06 -8.46 -8.40
N GLY A 214 12.01 -9.31 -8.06
CA GLY A 214 11.94 -10.34 -7.01
C GLY A 214 12.07 -9.78 -5.58
N GLY A 215 12.65 -8.58 -5.44
CA GLY A 215 12.40 -7.73 -4.27
C GLY A 215 11.02 -7.05 -4.30
N SER A 216 10.27 -7.22 -5.39
CA SER A 216 9.22 -6.30 -5.84
C SER A 216 7.85 -6.92 -5.94
N PHE A 217 7.65 -8.22 -5.72
CA PHE A 217 6.37 -8.59 -5.15
C PHE A 217 6.17 -7.83 -3.82
N GLY A 218 7.20 -7.78 -2.98
CA GLY A 218 7.26 -6.93 -1.79
C GLY A 218 7.26 -5.43 -2.10
N GLN A 219 8.17 -4.91 -2.93
CA GLN A 219 8.22 -3.47 -3.26
C GLN A 219 7.01 -2.96 -4.04
N VAL A 220 6.43 -3.71 -4.99
CA VAL A 220 5.19 -3.34 -5.68
C VAL A 220 4.04 -3.40 -4.69
N THR A 221 3.86 -4.49 -3.93
CA THR A 221 2.82 -4.55 -2.89
C THR A 221 2.91 -3.40 -1.91
N ASN A 222 4.13 -3.06 -1.44
CA ASN A 222 4.36 -1.94 -0.54
C ASN A 222 4.09 -0.59 -1.24
N ALA A 223 4.53 -0.40 -2.49
CA ALA A 223 4.36 0.84 -3.25
C ALA A 223 2.94 1.06 -3.77
N THR A 224 2.15 0.00 -3.92
CA THR A 224 0.75 0.03 -4.36
C THR A 224 -0.21 -0.27 -3.23
N SER A 225 0.24 -0.31 -1.98
CA SER A 225 -0.61 -0.57 -0.82
C SER A 225 -1.69 0.51 -0.67
N GLY A 226 -1.36 1.78 -0.95
CA GLY A 226 -2.33 2.87 -1.06
C GLY A 226 -3.41 2.60 -2.10
N LYS A 227 -3.03 2.12 -3.30
CA LYS A 227 -3.97 1.73 -4.36
C LYS A 227 -4.91 0.58 -3.98
N LYS A 228 -4.53 -0.27 -3.02
CA LYS A 228 -5.45 -1.30 -2.48
C LYS A 228 -6.51 -0.68 -1.56
N GLY A 229 -6.15 0.39 -0.84
CA GLY A 229 -7.12 1.22 -0.12
C GLY A 229 -8.04 1.96 -1.10
N ASP A 230 -7.45 2.64 -2.09
CA ASP A 230 -8.19 3.35 -3.14
C ASP A 230 -9.18 2.41 -3.84
N LEU A 231 -8.79 1.17 -4.16
CA LEU A 231 -9.69 0.19 -4.80
C LEU A 231 -10.93 -0.11 -3.94
N LEU A 232 -10.79 -0.32 -2.63
CA LEU A 232 -11.96 -0.54 -1.76
C LEU A 232 -12.87 0.68 -1.75
N GLU A 233 -12.28 1.88 -1.67
CA GLU A 233 -13.04 3.13 -1.68
C GLU A 233 -13.71 3.39 -3.04
N ASP A 234 -13.03 3.10 -4.15
CA ASP A 234 -13.54 3.26 -5.52
C ASP A 234 -14.74 2.34 -5.78
N GLU A 235 -14.72 1.11 -5.26
CA GLU A 235 -15.85 0.17 -5.34
C GLU A 235 -17.03 0.63 -4.46
N VAL A 236 -16.78 1.16 -3.26
CA VAL A 236 -17.81 1.77 -2.40
C VAL A 236 -18.44 2.99 -3.09
N GLU A 237 -17.62 3.86 -3.66
CA GLU A 237 -18.05 5.02 -4.43
C GLU A 237 -18.90 4.62 -5.64
N SER A 238 -18.45 3.62 -6.40
CA SER A 238 -19.19 3.08 -7.55
C SER A 238 -20.54 2.49 -7.14
N LEU A 239 -20.60 1.79 -6.00
CA LEU A 239 -21.85 1.28 -5.45
C LEU A 239 -22.81 2.42 -5.09
N PHE A 240 -22.33 3.46 -4.41
CA PHE A 240 -23.18 4.60 -4.04
C PHE A 240 -23.65 5.41 -5.25
N GLN A 241 -22.79 5.61 -6.25
CA GLN A 241 -23.17 6.24 -7.52
C GLN A 241 -24.24 5.42 -8.25
N GLY A 242 -24.03 4.11 -8.39
CA GLY A 242 -24.99 3.21 -9.04
C GLY A 242 -26.35 3.15 -8.33
N ALA A 243 -26.37 3.30 -7.01
CA ALA A 243 -27.59 3.32 -6.20
C ALA A 243 -28.15 4.74 -5.94
N ALA A 244 -27.51 5.79 -6.46
CA ALA A 244 -27.84 7.18 -6.20
C ALA A 244 -28.02 7.48 -4.69
N VAL A 245 -27.06 7.05 -3.87
CA VAL A 245 -27.00 7.35 -2.43
C VAL A 245 -26.26 8.68 -2.24
N PRO A 246 -26.74 9.64 -1.42
CA PRO A 246 -25.98 10.85 -1.11
C PRO A 246 -24.80 10.55 -0.18
N TYR A 247 -23.58 10.86 -0.63
CA TYR A 247 -22.34 10.64 0.12
C TYR A 247 -21.32 11.75 -0.16
N LEU A 248 -20.34 11.90 0.74
CA LEU A 248 -19.07 12.56 0.43
C LEU A 248 -17.93 11.57 0.71
N ARG A 249 -17.02 11.43 -0.26
CA ARG A 249 -15.74 10.75 -0.09
C ARG A 249 -14.73 11.72 0.50
N THR A 250 -14.07 11.31 1.57
CA THR A 250 -13.06 12.12 2.23
C THR A 250 -11.74 12.04 1.48
N GLY A 251 -11.16 13.19 1.19
CA GLY A 251 -9.84 13.37 0.62
C GLY A 251 -9.06 14.45 1.37
N SER A 252 -7.77 14.55 1.08
CA SER A 252 -6.87 15.50 1.74
C SER A 252 -7.33 16.96 1.64
N HIS A 253 -8.07 17.31 0.57
CA HIS A 253 -8.52 18.66 0.25
C HIS A 253 -9.87 19.05 0.85
N ASN A 254 -10.69 18.09 1.31
CA ASN A 254 -12.07 18.36 1.77
C ASN A 254 -12.37 17.86 3.20
N GLN A 255 -11.44 17.14 3.84
CA GLN A 255 -11.68 16.55 5.18
C GLN A 255 -12.06 17.57 6.26
N GLY A 256 -11.51 18.79 6.20
CA GLY A 256 -11.83 19.87 7.14
C GLY A 256 -13.27 20.38 6.97
N ASP A 257 -13.71 20.51 5.73
CA ASP A 257 -15.06 20.94 5.40
C ASP A 257 -16.09 19.86 5.77
N ILE A 258 -15.77 18.58 5.50
CA ILE A 258 -16.59 17.43 5.93
C ILE A 258 -16.72 17.41 7.45
N ALA A 259 -15.62 17.62 8.17
CA ALA A 259 -15.63 17.64 9.62
C ALA A 259 -16.47 18.79 10.18
N LEU A 260 -16.33 20.00 9.63
CA LEU A 260 -17.16 21.14 10.03
C LEU A 260 -18.64 20.92 9.73
N ARG A 261 -18.96 20.44 8.52
CA ARG A 261 -20.33 20.28 8.02
C ARG A 261 -21.15 19.29 8.86
N PHE A 262 -20.56 18.15 9.19
CA PHE A 262 -21.24 17.10 9.95
C PHE A 262 -20.85 17.07 11.44
N GLY A 263 -20.09 18.07 11.89
CA GLY A 263 -19.66 18.21 13.28
C GLY A 263 -18.75 17.08 13.75
N LEU A 264 -17.92 16.50 12.87
CA LEU A 264 -16.97 15.45 13.22
C LEU A 264 -15.76 16.02 13.96
N THR A 265 -15.30 15.30 14.97
CA THR A 265 -14.13 15.62 15.81
C THR A 265 -13.01 14.60 15.66
N VAL A 266 -13.32 13.41 15.12
CA VAL A 266 -12.32 12.38 14.83
C VAL A 266 -11.41 12.85 13.69
N THR A 267 -10.09 12.76 13.91
CA THR A 267 -9.08 13.10 12.91
C THR A 267 -8.17 11.90 12.63
N PRO A 268 -7.89 11.57 11.36
CA PRO A 268 -8.55 12.10 10.15
C PRO A 268 -10.06 11.78 10.12
N ALA A 269 -10.83 12.49 9.30
CA ALA A 269 -12.26 12.20 9.05
C ALA A 269 -12.44 10.76 8.48
N PRO A 270 -13.61 10.12 8.63
CA PRO A 270 -13.87 8.79 8.05
C PRO A 270 -13.80 8.81 6.53
N ASP A 271 -13.49 7.68 5.91
CA ASP A 271 -13.29 7.59 4.45
C ASP A 271 -14.55 8.02 3.66
N PHE A 272 -15.76 7.74 4.19
CA PHE A 272 -17.02 8.29 3.67
C PHE A 272 -17.94 8.78 4.78
N VAL A 273 -18.72 9.81 4.46
CA VAL A 273 -19.92 10.21 5.19
C VAL A 273 -21.14 10.07 4.29
N VAL A 274 -22.22 9.53 4.82
CA VAL A 274 -23.48 9.30 4.10
C VAL A 274 -24.57 10.13 4.78
N PHE A 275 -25.38 10.84 4.01
CA PHE A 275 -26.37 11.78 4.53
C PHE A 275 -27.69 11.70 3.76
N ASP A 276 -28.75 12.31 4.29
CA ASP A 276 -30.04 12.40 3.60
C ASP A 276 -30.24 13.76 2.91
N ALA A 277 -31.38 13.93 2.23
CA ALA A 277 -31.71 15.15 1.51
C ALA A 277 -31.78 16.42 2.40
N SER A 278 -31.89 16.26 3.72
CA SER A 278 -31.84 17.37 4.69
C SER A 278 -30.42 17.61 5.21
N GLU A 279 -29.41 17.05 4.55
CA GLU A 279 -28.01 17.10 4.93
C GLU A 279 -27.72 16.55 6.34
N THR A 280 -28.59 15.68 6.84
CA THR A 280 -28.37 15.04 8.15
C THR A 280 -27.47 13.83 7.96
N LEU A 281 -26.42 13.71 8.79
CA LEU A 281 -25.52 12.57 8.77
C LEU A 281 -26.28 11.29 9.15
N ARG A 282 -26.21 10.27 8.29
CA ARG A 282 -26.91 8.98 8.45
C ARG A 282 -25.98 7.82 8.67
N ALA A 283 -24.75 7.86 8.17
CA ALA A 283 -23.74 6.83 8.39
C ALA A 283 -22.33 7.38 8.23
N ILE A 284 -21.36 6.76 8.91
CA ILE A 284 -19.93 6.94 8.65
C ILE A 284 -19.31 5.60 8.27
N LEU A 285 -18.40 5.62 7.30
CA LEU A 285 -17.86 4.40 6.72
C LEU A 285 -16.34 4.51 6.58
N GLU A 286 -15.65 3.43 6.93
CA GLU A 286 -14.19 3.34 6.88
C GLU A 286 -13.76 2.06 6.14
N CYS A 287 -12.87 2.24 5.16
CA CYS A 287 -12.29 1.21 4.33
C CYS A 287 -10.90 0.81 4.85
N LYS A 288 -10.63 -0.49 5.01
CA LYS A 288 -9.31 -0.96 5.45
C LYS A 288 -8.91 -2.29 4.79
N ALA A 289 -7.84 -2.24 3.99
CA ALA A 289 -7.18 -3.42 3.44
C ALA A 289 -5.92 -3.81 4.25
N THR A 290 -5.72 -5.11 4.51
CA THR A 290 -4.47 -5.68 5.05
C THR A 290 -4.40 -7.19 4.88
N ASN A 291 -3.21 -7.71 4.58
CA ASN A 291 -2.93 -9.16 4.55
C ASN A 291 -2.17 -9.65 5.79
N ASP A 292 -1.69 -8.73 6.64
CA ASP A 292 -0.98 -9.06 7.87
C ASP A 292 -1.90 -8.90 9.10
N GLY A 293 -1.94 -9.92 9.95
CA GLY A 293 -2.81 -9.96 11.12
C GLY A 293 -2.35 -9.09 12.29
N GLY A 294 -1.07 -8.73 12.38
CA GLY A 294 -0.58 -7.72 13.31
C GLY A 294 -1.10 -6.33 12.94
N THR A 295 -0.92 -5.98 11.67
CA THR A 295 -1.40 -4.73 11.06
C THR A 295 -2.93 -4.63 11.12
N ALA A 296 -3.66 -5.74 10.94
CA ALA A 296 -5.12 -5.77 11.11
C ALA A 296 -5.57 -5.39 12.52
N ARG A 297 -4.88 -5.91 13.54
CA ARG A 297 -5.12 -5.56 14.95
C ARG A 297 -4.92 -4.06 15.18
N ASP A 298 -3.83 -3.50 14.67
CA ASP A 298 -3.54 -2.07 14.85
C ASP A 298 -4.61 -1.21 14.17
N LYS A 299 -5.02 -1.58 12.95
CA LYS A 299 -6.09 -0.90 12.19
C LYS A 299 -7.47 -1.04 12.84
N ALA A 300 -7.76 -2.11 13.56
CA ALA A 300 -9.05 -2.32 14.22
C ALA A 300 -9.39 -1.23 15.25
N THR A 301 -8.37 -0.61 15.86
CA THR A 301 -8.55 0.47 16.85
C THR A 301 -9.27 1.70 16.27
N ARG A 302 -9.15 1.94 14.96
CA ARG A 302 -9.83 3.03 14.26
C ARG A 302 -11.36 2.94 14.41
N PHE A 303 -11.93 1.73 14.34
CA PHE A 303 -13.36 1.54 14.46
C PHE A 303 -13.90 1.83 15.86
N GLN A 304 -13.08 1.66 16.91
CA GLN A 304 -13.46 2.07 18.25
C GLN A 304 -13.64 3.59 18.35
N LEU A 305 -12.72 4.36 17.75
CA LEU A 305 -12.80 5.82 17.72
C LEU A 305 -14.02 6.29 16.93
N LEU A 306 -14.28 5.67 15.78
CA LEU A 306 -15.46 5.97 14.96
C LEU A 306 -16.76 5.58 15.68
N GLN A 307 -16.79 4.49 16.44
CA GLN A 307 -17.97 4.13 17.23
C GLN A 307 -18.27 5.18 18.29
N ALA A 308 -17.26 5.61 19.05
CA ALA A 308 -17.41 6.67 20.05
C ALA A 308 -17.94 7.96 19.40
N GLU A 309 -17.45 8.27 18.20
CA GLU A 309 -17.90 9.42 17.43
C GLU A 309 -19.36 9.28 16.95
N GLY A 310 -19.74 8.11 16.43
CA GLY A 310 -21.11 7.82 16.04
C GLY A 310 -22.09 7.95 17.21
N ILE A 311 -21.70 7.47 18.40
CA ILE A 311 -22.46 7.65 19.64
C ILE A 311 -22.60 9.14 19.98
N ARG A 312 -21.50 9.92 19.93
CA ARG A 312 -21.52 11.36 20.19
C ARG A 312 -22.46 12.11 19.25
N LEU A 313 -22.56 11.66 18.00
CA LEU A 313 -23.42 12.22 16.96
C LEU A 313 -24.86 11.66 16.98
N GLY A 314 -25.30 11.07 18.10
CA GLY A 314 -26.68 10.62 18.26
C GLY A 314 -26.93 9.19 17.80
N GLY A 315 -25.90 8.34 17.79
CA GLY A 315 -26.01 6.94 17.40
C GLY A 315 -25.89 6.69 15.90
N VAL A 316 -25.15 7.55 15.20
CA VAL A 316 -24.83 7.36 13.78
C VAL A 316 -24.08 6.02 13.60
N PRO A 317 -24.57 5.11 12.75
CA PRO A 317 -23.94 3.82 12.53
C PRO A 317 -22.56 3.96 11.87
N VAL A 318 -21.64 3.11 12.32
CA VAL A 318 -20.32 2.92 11.72
C VAL A 318 -20.35 1.67 10.85
N ILE A 319 -19.85 1.78 9.63
CA ILE A 319 -19.76 0.67 8.68
C ILE A 319 -18.29 0.43 8.34
N ALA A 320 -17.89 -0.83 8.32
CA ALA A 320 -16.55 -1.24 7.89
C ALA A 320 -16.62 -1.89 6.51
N VAL A 321 -15.71 -1.50 5.61
CA VAL A 321 -15.44 -2.23 4.37
C VAL A 321 -14.01 -2.72 4.42
N LEU A 322 -13.83 -4.04 4.46
CA LEU A 322 -12.55 -4.68 4.75
C LEU A 322 -12.05 -5.51 3.57
N GLY A 323 -10.75 -5.46 3.33
CA GLY A 323 -10.06 -6.28 2.32
C GLY A 323 -8.84 -6.98 2.89
N GLY A 324 -8.49 -8.12 2.30
CA GLY A 324 -7.30 -8.90 2.62
C GLY A 324 -7.44 -9.88 3.79
N THR A 325 -6.60 -10.91 3.76
CA THR A 325 -6.66 -12.06 4.70
C THR A 325 -6.15 -11.76 6.10
N GLY A 326 -5.57 -10.58 6.34
CA GLY A 326 -5.09 -10.19 7.67
C GLY A 326 -6.23 -10.16 8.71
N TRP A 327 -7.46 -9.90 8.26
CA TRP A 327 -8.67 -9.92 9.07
C TRP A 327 -9.11 -11.31 9.53
N ALA A 328 -8.53 -12.39 9.02
CA ALA A 328 -8.81 -13.76 9.49
C ALA A 328 -8.42 -13.98 10.97
N ARG A 329 -7.63 -13.06 11.55
CA ARG A 329 -7.30 -13.01 12.97
C ARG A 329 -8.48 -12.50 13.82
N VAL A 330 -9.46 -13.35 14.06
CA VAL A 330 -10.76 -12.92 14.62
C VAL A 330 -10.75 -12.43 16.07
N ASN A 331 -9.87 -12.96 16.94
CA ASN A 331 -9.96 -12.69 18.39
C ASN A 331 -9.67 -11.23 18.77
N ASP A 332 -8.73 -10.60 18.09
CA ASP A 332 -8.22 -9.26 18.43
C ASP A 332 -8.07 -8.33 17.21
N SER A 333 -8.66 -8.70 16.06
CA SER A 333 -8.85 -7.76 14.93
C SER A 333 -10.31 -7.70 14.48
N LEU A 334 -10.80 -8.69 13.72
CA LEU A 334 -12.14 -8.65 13.12
C LEU A 334 -13.28 -8.71 14.14
N GLY A 335 -13.18 -9.52 15.20
CA GLY A 335 -14.15 -9.55 16.29
C GLY A 335 -14.37 -8.18 16.95
N PRO A 336 -13.30 -7.44 17.33
CA PRO A 336 -13.40 -6.04 17.71
C PRO A 336 -14.09 -5.14 16.67
N VAL A 337 -13.81 -5.29 15.37
CA VAL A 337 -14.49 -4.49 14.33
C VAL A 337 -15.99 -4.79 14.30
N LEU A 338 -16.40 -6.05 14.39
CA LEU A 338 -17.82 -6.43 14.50
C LEU A 338 -18.48 -5.77 15.70
N LYS A 339 -17.80 -5.79 16.87
CA LYS A 339 -18.29 -5.11 18.07
C LYS A 339 -18.50 -3.62 17.86
N TYR A 340 -17.56 -2.95 17.18
CA TYR A 340 -17.60 -1.48 17.02
C TYR A 340 -18.55 -0.99 15.92
N THR A 341 -18.99 -1.89 15.05
CA THR A 341 -19.89 -1.59 13.92
C THR A 341 -21.29 -2.21 14.06
N ASP A 342 -21.58 -2.85 15.21
CA ASP A 342 -22.74 -3.72 15.41
C ASP A 342 -22.86 -4.81 14.31
N GLY A 343 -21.73 -5.27 13.80
CA GLY A 343 -21.67 -6.28 12.73
C GLY A 343 -21.83 -5.72 11.31
N ARG A 344 -21.92 -4.39 11.10
CA ARG A 344 -21.95 -3.79 9.76
C ARG A 344 -20.57 -3.81 9.12
N VAL A 345 -20.14 -5.01 8.72
CA VAL A 345 -18.85 -5.28 8.09
C VAL A 345 -19.09 -5.91 6.73
N PHE A 346 -18.49 -5.32 5.70
CA PHE A 346 -18.60 -5.78 4.32
C PHE A 346 -17.21 -6.04 3.73
N THR A 347 -17.18 -6.89 2.72
CA THR A 347 -16.01 -7.21 1.88
C THR A 347 -16.37 -6.86 0.45
N LEU A 348 -15.44 -6.91 -0.51
CA LEU A 348 -15.79 -6.69 -1.92
C LEU A 348 -16.86 -7.69 -2.39
N GLU A 349 -16.77 -8.93 -1.92
CA GLU A 349 -17.67 -10.04 -2.21
C GLU A 349 -19.09 -9.85 -1.67
N THR A 350 -19.26 -9.01 -0.66
CA THR A 350 -20.54 -8.76 0.02
C THR A 350 -20.97 -7.30 -0.02
N LEU A 351 -20.27 -6.48 -0.82
CA LEU A 351 -20.41 -5.03 -0.81
C LEU A 351 -21.80 -4.59 -1.24
N ASP A 352 -22.39 -5.25 -2.24
CA ASP A 352 -23.75 -5.03 -2.72
C ASP A 352 -24.81 -5.15 -1.61
N GLN A 353 -24.60 -6.09 -0.67
CA GLN A 353 -25.51 -6.30 0.45
C GLN A 353 -25.55 -5.12 1.42
N MET A 354 -24.55 -4.24 1.39
CA MET A 354 -24.52 -3.03 2.21
C MET A 354 -25.75 -2.14 1.96
N LEU A 355 -26.27 -2.09 0.74
CA LEU A 355 -27.46 -1.29 0.44
C LEU A 355 -28.74 -1.81 1.12
N THR A 356 -28.70 -3.02 1.67
CA THR A 356 -29.85 -3.66 2.33
C THR A 356 -29.91 -3.41 3.85
N VAL A 357 -28.86 -2.84 4.45
CA VAL A 357 -28.82 -2.54 5.90
C VAL A 357 -29.17 -1.09 6.19
N THR A 358 -29.92 -0.84 7.26
CA THR A 358 -30.20 0.52 7.72
C THR A 358 -28.89 1.30 7.95
N PRO A 359 -28.74 2.51 7.36
CA PRO A 359 -29.80 3.36 6.80
C PRO A 359 -30.03 3.28 5.27
N PHE A 360 -29.22 2.53 4.52
CA PHE A 360 -29.15 2.63 3.05
C PHE A 360 -30.45 2.40 2.27
N PRO A 361 -31.38 1.50 2.69
CA PRO A 361 -32.66 1.34 2.00
C PRO A 361 -33.46 2.65 1.90
N GLN A 362 -33.28 3.58 2.85
CA GLN A 362 -33.97 4.87 2.87
C GLN A 362 -33.23 5.95 2.08
N LEU A 363 -32.00 5.69 1.64
CA LEU A 363 -31.11 6.68 1.00
C LEU A 363 -30.89 6.40 -0.49
N THR A 364 -31.26 5.23 -0.95
CA THR A 364 -31.18 4.82 -2.36
C THR A 364 -32.10 5.70 -3.21
N GLY A 365 -31.59 6.22 -4.33
CA GLY A 365 -32.35 7.09 -5.23
C GLY A 365 -32.52 8.54 -4.77
N LEU A 366 -31.81 8.98 -3.72
CA LEU A 366 -31.91 10.35 -3.19
C LEU A 366 -30.85 11.31 -3.71
N ALA A 367 -29.77 10.83 -4.31
CA ALA A 367 -28.79 11.68 -4.97
C ALA A 367 -29.39 12.23 -6.27
N SER A 368 -29.42 13.55 -6.42
CA SER A 368 -29.72 14.19 -7.71
C SER A 368 -28.60 13.88 -8.71
N ALA A 369 -28.97 13.53 -9.94
CA ALA A 369 -28.03 13.29 -11.03
C ALA A 369 -27.19 14.53 -11.39
#